data_AF-A0A0M4G004-F1
#
_entry.id   AF-A0A0M4G004-F1
#
_cell.length_a   1.000
_cell.length_b   1.000
_cell.length_c   1.000
_cell.angle_alpha   90.00
_cell.angle_beta   90.00
_cell.angle_gamma   90.00
#
_symmetry.space_group_name_H-M   'P 1'
#
loop_
_entity.id
_entity.type
_entity.pdbx_description
1 polymer ?
#
loop_
_entity_poly.entity_id
_entity_poly.type
_entity_poly.pdbx_seq_one_letter_code
_entity_poly.pdbx_strand_id
1 'polypeptide(L)'
;MIHKLVSAPINLVIKIGEKVKEEADKELYDLPTIQRKLVQLQMMYELGEIPEEVYKAKEEDLILRYEMAKRMEMQQWEEMTKKK
;
A
#
# COMPACT_ATOMS: atom_id res chain seq x y z
N MET A 1 -13.41 0.20 -46.04
CA MET A 1 -13.44 1.59 -45.55
C MET A 1 -12.98 1.61 -44.09
N ILE A 2 -11.68 1.78 -43.85
CA ILE A 2 -11.07 1.73 -42.52
C ILE A 2 -10.46 3.10 -42.25
N HIS A 3 -11.28 4.13 -42.05
CA HIS A 3 -10.77 5.43 -41.60
C HIS A 3 -11.80 6.08 -40.70
N LYS A 4 -11.58 5.92 -39.40
CA LYS A 4 -11.80 6.90 -38.31
C LYS A 4 -11.74 6.16 -36.96
N LEU A 5 -10.55 5.68 -36.64
CA LEU A 5 -10.21 5.15 -35.31
C LEU A 5 -8.95 5.87 -34.80
N VAL A 6 -8.95 7.21 -34.92
CA VAL A 6 -7.84 8.05 -34.46
C VAL A 6 -8.43 9.39 -34.02
N SER A 7 -8.95 9.45 -32.79
CA SER A 7 -9.05 10.69 -31.96
C SER A 7 -9.88 10.50 -30.67
N ALA A 8 -9.82 9.35 -29.99
CA ALA A 8 -10.33 9.25 -28.61
C ALA A 8 -9.11 9.32 -27.67
N PRO A 9 -8.71 10.53 -27.25
CA PRO A 9 -7.32 10.83 -26.89
C PRO A 9 -7.04 10.40 -25.44
N ILE A 10 -5.90 9.75 -25.23
CA ILE A 10 -4.87 9.85 -24.15
C ILE A 10 -5.31 10.15 -22.69
N ASN A 11 -6.34 10.96 -22.46
CA ASN A 11 -6.94 11.27 -21.16
C ASN A 11 -7.53 10.06 -20.43
N LEU A 12 -7.92 9.00 -21.15
CA LEU A 12 -8.45 7.79 -20.52
C LEU A 12 -7.32 6.96 -19.85
N VAL A 13 -6.10 7.02 -20.39
CA VAL A 13 -4.95 6.29 -19.85
C VAL A 13 -4.40 6.99 -18.60
N ILE A 14 -4.39 8.33 -18.58
CA ILE A 14 -3.98 9.11 -17.40
C ILE A 14 -4.89 8.82 -16.20
N LYS A 15 -6.22 8.79 -16.40
CA LYS A 15 -7.19 8.49 -15.33
C LYS A 15 -7.07 7.08 -14.74
N ILE A 16 -6.68 6.09 -15.54
CA ILE A 16 -6.43 4.73 -15.05
C ILE A 16 -5.10 4.70 -14.28
N GLY A 17 -4.07 5.40 -14.76
CA GLY A 17 -2.80 5.56 -14.04
C GLY A 17 -2.95 6.26 -12.68
N GLU A 18 -3.79 7.30 -12.60
CA GLU A 18 -4.08 8.01 -11.35
C GLU A 18 -4.85 7.13 -10.34
N LYS A 19 -5.83 6.35 -10.80
CA LYS A 19 -6.61 5.46 -9.93
C LYS A 19 -5.83 4.23 -9.46
N VAL A 20 -4.93 3.72 -10.30
CA VAL A 20 -4.00 2.64 -9.92
C VAL A 20 -2.97 3.14 -8.91
N LYS A 21 -2.52 4.39 -9.02
CA LYS A 21 -1.62 5.00 -8.04
C LYS A 21 -2.29 5.18 -6.67
N GLU A 22 -3.55 5.63 -6.63
CA GLU A 22 -4.32 5.73 -5.38
C GLU A 22 -4.62 4.35 -4.73
N GLU A 23 -4.93 3.33 -5.52
CA GLU A 23 -5.14 1.95 -5.02
C GLU A 23 -3.83 1.29 -4.58
N ALA A 24 -2.72 1.51 -5.30
CA ALA A 24 -1.40 0.98 -4.94
C ALA A 24 -0.84 1.66 -3.68
N ASP A 25 -1.00 2.98 -3.54
CA ASP A 25 -0.61 3.71 -2.32
C ASP A 25 -1.49 3.29 -1.13
N LYS A 26 -2.77 2.98 -1.36
CA LYS A 26 -3.64 2.34 -0.37
C LYS A 26 -3.16 0.94 0.01
N GLU A 27 -2.90 0.03 -0.93
CA GLU A 27 -2.46 -1.33 -0.58
C GLU A 27 -1.09 -1.37 0.12
N LEU A 28 -0.19 -0.44 -0.22
CA LEU A 28 1.17 -0.40 0.35
C LEU A 28 1.22 0.26 1.74
N TYR A 29 0.29 1.16 2.07
CA TYR A 29 0.23 1.87 3.36
C TYR A 29 -1.07 1.68 4.13
N ASP A 30 -1.94 0.75 3.73
CA ASP A 30 -3.11 0.35 4.51
C ASP A 30 -2.65 -0.37 5.78
N LEU A 31 -2.73 0.34 6.91
CA LEU A 31 -2.41 -0.17 8.25
C LEU A 31 -3.03 -1.56 8.49
N PRO A 32 -4.34 -1.79 8.23
CA PRO A 32 -4.95 -3.12 8.28
C PRO A 32 -4.24 -4.20 7.46
N THR A 33 -3.81 -3.89 6.24
CA THR A 33 -3.08 -4.84 5.39
C THR A 33 -1.72 -5.19 5.98
N ILE A 34 -0.97 -4.21 6.48
CA ILE A 34 0.33 -4.45 7.10
C ILE A 34 0.17 -5.29 8.38
N GLN A 35 -0.83 -4.97 9.21
CA GLN A 35 -1.17 -5.75 10.41
C GLN A 35 -1.54 -7.20 10.07
N ARG A 36 -2.35 -7.44 9.03
CA ARG A 36 -2.67 -8.80 8.57
C ARG A 36 -1.41 -9.57 8.15
N LYS A 37 -0.50 -8.92 7.41
CA LYS A 37 0.77 -9.53 6.99
C LYS A 37 1.66 -9.88 8.17
N LEU A 38 1.73 -9.03 9.19
CA LEU A 38 2.47 -9.31 10.44
C LEU A 38 1.91 -10.54 11.17
N VAL A 39 0.59 -10.62 11.35
CA VAL A 39 -0.07 -11.78 11.97
C VAL A 39 0.20 -13.07 11.19
N GLN A 40 0.10 -12.99 9.85
CA GLN A 40 0.33 -14.15 9.00
C GLN A 40 1.79 -14.61 9.06
N LEU A 41 2.73 -13.66 9.09
CA LEU A 41 4.16 -13.94 9.23
C LEU A 41 4.49 -14.62 10.57
N GLN A 42 3.90 -14.13 11.67
CA GLN A 42 4.04 -14.75 13.00
C GLN A 42 3.52 -16.18 13.01
N MET A 43 2.34 -16.43 12.42
CA MET A 43 1.77 -17.77 12.32
C MET A 43 2.68 -18.72 11.54
N MET A 44 3.24 -18.27 10.40
CA MET A 44 4.17 -19.09 9.62
C MET A 44 5.44 -19.46 10.42
N TYR A 45 5.95 -18.54 11.24
CA TYR A 45 7.08 -18.81 12.12
C TYR A 45 6.72 -19.78 13.25
N GLU A 46 5.58 -19.58 13.92
CA GLU A 46 5.09 -20.45 15.00
C GLU A 46 4.82 -21.89 14.52
N LEU A 47 4.35 -22.05 13.27
CA LEU A 47 4.14 -23.35 12.64
C LEU A 47 5.45 -23.98 12.10
N GLY A 48 6.57 -23.27 12.18
CA GLY A 48 7.87 -23.73 11.67
C GLY A 48 7.97 -23.75 10.14
N GLU A 49 7.08 -23.04 9.44
CA GLU A 49 7.09 -22.95 7.97
C GLU A 49 8.24 -22.08 7.45
N ILE A 50 8.72 -21.14 8.28
CA ILE A 50 9.87 -20.28 7.98
C ILE A 50 10.87 -20.27 9.14
N PRO A 51 12.17 -20.13 8.86
CA PRO A 51 13.19 -20.00 9.90
C PRO A 51 13.17 -18.59 10.54
N GLU A 52 13.72 -18.48 11.75
CA GLU A 52 13.73 -17.25 12.56
C GLU A 52 14.39 -16.06 11.83
N GLU A 53 15.44 -16.31 11.07
CA GLU A 53 16.15 -15.27 10.32
C GLU A 53 15.27 -14.66 9.22
N VAL A 54 14.47 -15.51 8.55
CA VAL A 54 13.52 -15.07 7.52
C VAL A 54 12.34 -14.34 8.16
N TYR A 55 11.88 -14.81 9.32
CA TYR A 55 10.86 -14.12 10.11
C TYR A 55 11.31 -12.70 10.46
N LYS A 56 12.45 -12.57 11.14
CA LYS A 56 12.97 -11.27 11.61
C LYS A 56 13.20 -10.27 10.49
N ALA A 57 13.81 -10.70 9.38
CA ALA A 57 14.07 -9.82 8.25
C ALA A 57 12.77 -9.28 7.62
N LYS A 58 11.72 -10.11 7.55
CA LYS A 58 10.41 -9.70 7.02
C LYS A 58 9.61 -8.88 8.02
N GLU A 59 9.70 -9.20 9.30
CA GLU A 59 9.04 -8.46 10.38
C GLU A 59 9.55 -7.02 10.42
N GLU A 60 10.86 -6.82 10.35
CA GLU A 60 11.49 -5.50 10.36
C GLU A 60 10.99 -4.62 9.19
N ASP A 61 10.96 -5.16 7.96
CA ASP A 61 10.44 -4.44 6.79
C ASP A 61 8.95 -4.08 6.96
N LEU A 62 8.13 -4.98 7.49
CA LEU A 62 6.71 -4.72 7.73
C LEU A 62 6.48 -3.67 8.83
N ILE A 63 7.27 -3.71 9.90
CA ILE A 63 7.20 -2.72 10.99
C ILE A 63 7.59 -1.33 10.47
N LEU A 64 8.67 -1.21 9.70
CA LEU A 64 9.08 0.06 9.12
C LEU A 64 7.98 0.67 8.24
N ARG A 65 7.32 -0.15 7.41
CA ARG A 65 6.17 0.29 6.60
C ARG A 65 4.99 0.72 7.46
N TYR A 66 4.72 -0.01 8.55
CA TYR A 66 3.65 0.33 9.49
C TYR A 66 3.87 1.71 10.13
N GLU A 67 5.09 1.98 10.58
CA GLU A 67 5.44 3.27 11.18
C GLU A 67 5.29 4.43 10.18
N MET A 68 5.74 4.24 8.94
CA MET A 68 5.56 5.22 7.87
C MET A 68 4.09 5.49 7.60
N ALA A 69 3.29 4.43 7.44
CA ALA A 69 1.84 4.55 7.25
C ALA A 69 1.17 5.31 8.40
N LYS A 70 1.53 4.99 9.65
CA LYS A 70 0.95 5.63 10.84
C LYS A 70 1.31 7.10 10.94
N ARG A 71 2.54 7.46 10.60
CA ARG A 71 3.01 8.85 10.56
C ARG A 71 2.22 9.66 9.53
N MET A 72 2.00 9.10 8.34
CA MET A 72 1.22 9.78 7.30
C MET A 72 -0.23 9.99 7.71
N GLU A 73 -0.88 8.99 8.31
CA GLU A 73 -2.23 9.12 8.85
C GLU A 73 -2.33 10.26 9.88
N MET A 74 -1.37 10.33 10.81
CA MET A 74 -1.33 11.37 11.84
C MET A 74 -1.12 12.76 11.24
N GLN A 75 -0.21 12.91 10.27
CA GLN A 75 0.03 14.17 9.57
C GLN A 75 -1.21 14.66 8.83
N GLN A 76 -1.89 13.77 8.11
CA GLN A 76 -3.15 14.09 7.42
C GLN A 76 -4.23 14.55 8.41
N TRP A 77 -4.33 13.89 9.57
CA TRP A 77 -5.29 14.26 10.61
C TRP A 77 -4.97 15.63 11.23
N GLU A 78 -3.70 15.92 11.50
CA GLU A 78 -3.24 17.24 11.96
C GLU A 78 -3.55 18.36 10.95
N GLU A 79 -3.35 18.11 9.65
CA GLU A 79 -3.67 19.08 8.61
C GLU A 79 -5.18 19.36 8.52
N MET A 80 -6.00 18.32 8.65
CA MET A 80 -7.47 18.45 8.64
C MET A 80 -7.99 19.23 9.85
N THR A 81 -7.38 19.03 11.02
CA THR A 81 -7.77 19.73 12.25
C THR A 81 -7.27 21.18 12.31
N LYS A 82 -6.12 21.50 11.69
CA LYS A 82 -5.60 22.87 11.56
C LYS A 82 -6.35 23.74 10.53
N LYS A 83 -7.06 23.12 9.57
CA LYS A 83 -7.85 23.83 8.54
C LYS A 83 -9.28 24.18 8.98
N LYS A 84 -9.71 23.78 10.19
CA LYS A 84 -10.98 24.16 10.81
C LYS A 84 -10.78 25.30 11.80
#